data_AF-A0A091BIC2-F1
#
_entry.id   AF-A0A091BIC2-F1
#
_cell.length_a   1.000
_cell.length_b   1.000
_cell.length_c   1.000
_cell.angle_alpha   90.00
_cell.angle_beta   90.00
_cell.angle_gamma   90.00
#
_symmetry.space_group_name_H-M   'P 1'
#
loop_
_entity.id
_entity.type
_entity.pdbx_description
1 polymer ?
#
loop_
_entity_poly.entity_id
_entity_poly.type
_entity_poly.pdbx_seq_one_letter_code
_entity_poly.pdbx_strand_id
1 'polypeptide(L)'
;MSDNETETGSPAVKAPRKPRGPNKPRTADDAAAPAVDSAPVAEAYAPAPPRAPEASAEHPAPRHPQGGQHGGHAGGQPSGGAPGGQQGGQGGDNANASQESREGGQGGEEGGFQNRNRNRRDRFRDRFKDRDRNRQGGGDEAGENNNNGGNNDRGERQQNYQPPQLPPDFPSYTLTELKRMPAHKLLEMAETLNLHEGVARMRKQDVTFALLKVLTRHPNGVAGDGVLEILPDGYGFLRSADASYLAGPDDVYISPSQIRRFNLRTGDEISGRIRSPKDGERYVALNIVDTINGEPPEASKGKVLFENLTPLFPRKRFTLERGNGSSEDITGRIMDLMAPQGKGQRALIVSPPKAGKTMMMQNIAQAIIHNHPETHLIVLLIDERPEEVTEMQRTVRGEVISSTFDEPAARHVQVAEMVIERAKRLVEHKKDVVIMLDSITRLARAYNMVVPSSGKVLSGGVDANALHRPKRFFGAARNVEEGGSLTIIATALVDTGSKMDEVIYEEFKGTGNSEVHLDRRIAEKRVYPAININRSGTRREELLIEPDMLQKIWILRKLLHPMDELAAMEFLLDKMKTTKSNDEFFSAMRRG
;
A
#
# COMPACT_ATOMS: atom_id res chain seq x y z
N MET A 1 -67.60 27.35 -43.63
CA MET A 1 -66.73 28.19 -42.81
C MET A 1 -65.31 27.86 -43.24
N SER A 2 -64.77 28.41 -44.34
CA SER A 2 -64.92 29.79 -44.87
C SER A 2 -64.30 30.81 -43.89
N ASP A 3 -63.45 31.76 -44.29
CA ASP A 3 -63.07 32.30 -45.62
C ASP A 3 -61.53 32.56 -45.62
N ASN A 4 -60.72 32.44 -46.70
CA ASN A 4 -60.67 33.00 -48.07
C ASN A 4 -59.74 34.24 -48.19
N GLU A 5 -58.66 34.07 -48.99
CA GLU A 5 -57.69 35.09 -49.48
C GLU A 5 -56.89 35.92 -48.44
N THR A 6 -55.69 36.45 -48.71
CA THR A 6 -54.77 36.39 -49.88
C THR A 6 -53.33 36.00 -49.39
N GLU A 7 -52.14 36.24 -49.98
CA GLU A 7 -51.66 37.04 -51.12
C GLU A 7 -50.46 36.35 -51.85
N THR A 8 -49.46 37.10 -52.35
CA THR A 8 -48.41 36.65 -53.29
C THR A 8 -47.09 36.15 -52.67
N GLY A 9 -46.42 35.15 -53.28
CA GLY A 9 -44.98 34.91 -53.10
C GLY A 9 -44.47 33.48 -53.41
N SER A 10 -43.99 33.23 -54.63
CA SER A 10 -43.51 31.91 -55.10
C SER A 10 -42.18 31.44 -54.45
N PRO A 11 -41.95 30.12 -54.37
CA PRO A 11 -40.98 29.53 -55.31
C PRO A 11 -41.49 28.26 -56.03
N ALA A 12 -40.91 27.95 -57.19
CA ALA A 12 -41.40 26.90 -58.10
C ALA A 12 -40.72 25.52 -57.89
N VAL A 13 -41.53 24.46 -58.01
CA VAL A 13 -41.10 23.05 -58.03
C VAL A 13 -41.74 22.36 -59.25
N LYS A 14 -40.97 21.58 -60.03
CA LYS A 14 -41.36 20.42 -60.90
C LYS A 14 -40.22 20.09 -61.89
N ALA A 15 -40.09 18.88 -62.46
CA ALA A 15 -40.81 17.61 -62.26
C ALA A 15 -39.89 16.40 -62.58
N PRO A 16 -40.20 15.18 -62.09
CA PRO A 16 -39.45 13.95 -62.37
C PRO A 16 -40.01 13.15 -63.57
N ARG A 17 -39.26 12.13 -64.05
CA ARG A 17 -39.84 10.97 -64.74
C ARG A 17 -39.03 9.67 -64.51
N LYS A 18 -39.58 8.54 -64.97
CA LYS A 18 -39.36 7.16 -64.45
C LYS A 18 -38.74 6.21 -65.52
N PRO A 19 -38.55 4.88 -65.31
CA PRO A 19 -37.25 4.25 -65.58
C PRO A 19 -37.27 3.08 -66.59
N ARG A 20 -36.07 2.58 -66.98
CA ARG A 20 -35.70 1.16 -67.26
C ARG A 20 -34.26 1.06 -67.79
N GLY A 21 -33.61 -0.10 -67.62
CA GLY A 21 -32.42 -0.52 -68.42
C GLY A 21 -32.82 -1.56 -69.49
N PRO A 22 -31.90 -2.39 -70.06
CA PRO A 22 -30.46 -2.54 -69.75
C PRO A 22 -29.51 -2.66 -70.99
N ASN A 23 -28.22 -2.99 -70.73
CA ASN A 23 -27.18 -3.56 -71.63
C ASN A 23 -26.37 -2.69 -72.65
N LYS A 24 -25.02 -2.80 -72.50
CA LYS A 24 -23.88 -3.00 -73.45
C LYS A 24 -24.09 -2.93 -75.00
N PRO A 25 -23.02 -2.82 -75.83
CA PRO A 25 -21.63 -2.28 -75.62
C PRO A 25 -21.01 -1.50 -76.84
N ARG A 26 -19.85 -0.80 -76.68
CA ARG A 26 -18.64 -0.80 -77.58
C ARG A 26 -17.56 0.25 -77.18
N THR A 27 -16.49 0.39 -77.98
CA THR A 27 -15.15 0.92 -77.65
C THR A 27 -14.63 2.04 -78.58
N ALA A 28 -13.89 3.01 -78.04
CA ALA A 28 -13.03 4.05 -78.66
C ALA A 28 -12.54 5.00 -77.53
N ASP A 29 -11.35 5.62 -77.47
CA ASP A 29 -10.12 5.59 -78.30
C ASP A 29 -8.85 5.90 -77.45
N ASP A 30 -7.69 5.43 -77.96
CA ASP A 30 -6.31 5.98 -77.95
C ASP A 30 -5.50 6.51 -76.73
N ALA A 31 -4.17 6.40 -76.95
CA ALA A 31 -3.05 7.25 -76.49
C ALA A 31 -2.32 6.98 -75.15
N ALA A 32 -1.24 6.18 -75.27
CA ALA A 32 0.12 6.38 -74.73
C ALA A 32 0.39 6.37 -73.20
N ALA A 33 1.22 5.40 -72.79
CA ALA A 33 2.02 5.42 -71.57
C ALA A 33 3.40 6.11 -71.81
N PRO A 34 4.29 6.15 -70.81
CA PRO A 34 5.24 5.03 -70.70
C PRO A 34 5.32 4.41 -69.30
N ALA A 35 5.82 3.17 -69.24
CA ALA A 35 6.05 2.42 -68.01
C ALA A 35 7.38 1.66 -68.06
N VAL A 36 8.06 1.58 -66.91
CA VAL A 36 9.12 0.63 -66.54
C VAL A 36 9.24 0.65 -65.01
N ASP A 37 9.49 -0.45 -64.30
CA ASP A 37 9.60 -1.85 -64.73
C ASP A 37 8.95 -2.79 -63.68
N SER A 38 9.18 -4.10 -63.76
CA SER A 38 8.17 -5.11 -63.44
C SER A 38 8.65 -6.30 -62.59
N ALA A 39 7.75 -6.74 -61.69
CA ALA A 39 7.67 -8.08 -61.08
C ALA A 39 8.86 -8.56 -60.18
N PRO A 40 8.72 -9.70 -59.47
CA PRO A 40 7.51 -10.32 -58.92
C PRO A 40 7.50 -10.34 -57.38
N VAL A 41 6.37 -10.69 -56.76
CA VAL A 41 6.31 -11.06 -55.34
C VAL A 41 6.85 -12.48 -55.17
N ALA A 42 7.78 -12.68 -54.24
CA ALA A 42 8.35 -13.99 -53.89
C ALA A 42 7.90 -14.44 -52.48
N GLU A 43 8.04 -15.74 -52.21
CA GLU A 43 7.35 -16.44 -51.12
C GLU A 43 7.98 -16.22 -49.72
N ALA A 44 7.21 -16.56 -48.69
CA ALA A 44 7.58 -16.34 -47.30
C ALA A 44 8.69 -17.28 -46.81
N TYR A 45 9.79 -16.71 -46.31
CA TYR A 45 10.78 -17.43 -45.52
C TYR A 45 10.43 -17.36 -44.03
N ALA A 46 10.30 -18.53 -43.39
CA ALA A 46 10.21 -18.62 -41.93
C ALA A 46 11.59 -18.30 -41.30
N PRO A 47 11.65 -17.55 -40.19
CA PRO A 47 12.92 -17.25 -39.53
C PRO A 47 13.50 -18.51 -38.88
N ALA A 48 14.78 -18.79 -39.16
CA ALA A 48 15.51 -19.88 -38.54
C ALA A 48 15.75 -19.63 -37.03
N PRO A 49 15.84 -20.69 -36.20
CA PRO A 49 16.13 -20.54 -34.78
C PRO A 49 17.55 -19.96 -34.56
N PRO A 50 17.76 -19.18 -33.48
CA PRO A 50 19.06 -18.58 -33.20
C PRO A 50 20.12 -19.67 -32.92
N ARG A 51 21.31 -19.50 -33.51
CA ARG A 51 22.47 -20.35 -33.21
C ARG A 51 22.91 -20.15 -31.75
N ALA A 52 23.30 -21.24 -31.10
CA ALA A 52 24.07 -21.16 -29.86
C ALA A 52 25.46 -20.52 -30.13
N PRO A 53 26.04 -19.78 -29.18
CA PRO A 53 27.40 -19.27 -29.32
C PRO A 53 28.42 -20.42 -29.24
N GLU A 54 29.37 -20.44 -30.18
CA GLU A 54 30.48 -21.39 -30.18
C GLU A 54 31.49 -21.06 -29.07
N ALA A 55 32.16 -22.09 -28.54
CA ALA A 55 33.05 -21.95 -27.39
C ALA A 55 34.40 -21.31 -27.78
N SER A 56 34.71 -20.16 -27.19
CA SER A 56 36.07 -19.58 -27.20
C SER A 56 37.00 -20.34 -26.24
N ALA A 57 38.25 -20.55 -26.66
CA ALA A 57 39.20 -21.49 -26.05
C ALA A 57 39.75 -21.07 -24.66
N GLU A 58 40.33 -22.05 -23.97
CA GLU A 58 40.81 -21.97 -22.60
C GLU A 58 42.10 -21.15 -22.43
N HIS A 59 42.21 -20.40 -21.33
CA HIS A 59 43.50 -20.07 -20.70
C HIS A 59 43.40 -20.18 -19.16
N PRO A 60 44.52 -20.52 -18.47
CA PRO A 60 44.44 -21.32 -17.25
C PRO A 60 44.27 -20.53 -15.94
N ALA A 61 43.67 -21.18 -14.95
CA ALA A 61 43.53 -20.67 -13.59
C ALA A 61 44.86 -20.65 -12.82
N PRO A 62 45.07 -19.67 -11.90
CA PRO A 62 46.26 -19.62 -11.05
C PRO A 62 46.29 -20.75 -10.01
N ARG A 63 47.47 -21.34 -9.80
CA ARG A 63 47.68 -22.43 -8.84
C ARG A 63 47.90 -21.89 -7.42
N HIS A 64 47.09 -22.32 -6.45
CA HIS A 64 47.49 -22.29 -5.05
C HIS A 64 48.42 -23.48 -4.73
N PRO A 65 49.42 -23.31 -3.84
CA PRO A 65 50.37 -24.37 -3.49
C PRO A 65 49.75 -25.46 -2.60
N GLN A 66 50.37 -26.64 -2.62
CA GLN A 66 49.90 -27.84 -1.93
C GLN A 66 50.20 -27.80 -0.42
N GLY A 67 49.28 -28.33 0.39
CA GLY A 67 49.51 -28.74 1.78
C GLY A 67 49.05 -30.18 1.97
N GLY A 68 49.90 -31.03 2.55
CA GLY A 68 49.67 -32.48 2.64
C GLY A 68 48.65 -32.90 3.71
N GLN A 69 48.16 -34.14 3.58
CA GLN A 69 47.28 -34.78 4.57
C GLN A 69 48.07 -35.30 5.79
N HIS A 70 47.48 -35.21 6.98
CA HIS A 70 47.56 -36.09 8.17
C HIS A 70 47.01 -35.27 9.38
N GLY A 71 46.40 -35.82 10.43
CA GLY A 71 46.04 -37.23 10.64
C GLY A 71 45.83 -37.60 12.12
N GLY A 72 44.75 -37.13 12.76
CA GLY A 72 44.20 -37.73 14.00
C GLY A 72 44.71 -37.25 15.37
N HIS A 73 43.75 -37.16 16.31
CA HIS A 73 43.84 -37.28 17.78
C HIS A 73 44.69 -36.33 18.67
N ALA A 74 43.94 -35.51 19.42
CA ALA A 74 43.81 -35.52 20.90
C ALA A 74 44.96 -35.07 21.84
N GLY A 75 44.60 -34.14 22.75
CA GLY A 75 45.06 -34.12 24.15
C GLY A 75 45.89 -32.90 24.59
N GLY A 76 45.79 -32.54 25.87
CA GLY A 76 46.86 -31.82 26.61
C GLY A 76 46.77 -30.30 26.75
N GLN A 77 46.05 -29.83 27.77
CA GLN A 77 46.41 -28.64 28.56
C GLN A 77 47.34 -29.08 29.73
N PRO A 78 48.00 -28.19 30.52
CA PRO A 78 48.07 -26.71 30.47
C PRO A 78 49.48 -26.10 30.79
N SER A 79 49.51 -24.76 30.95
CA SER A 79 50.32 -23.98 31.93
C SER A 79 51.78 -23.58 31.63
N GLY A 80 52.18 -22.42 32.18
CA GLY A 80 53.60 -22.05 32.40
C GLY A 80 54.01 -20.58 32.15
N GLY A 81 54.18 -19.80 33.23
CA GLY A 81 55.26 -18.80 33.35
C GLY A 81 55.19 -17.43 32.65
N ALA A 82 54.90 -16.38 33.43
CA ALA A 82 55.63 -15.09 33.37
C ALA A 82 56.91 -15.21 34.26
N PRO A 83 57.85 -14.23 34.42
CA PRO A 83 57.70 -12.77 34.31
C PRO A 83 58.92 -11.95 33.80
N GLY A 84 58.83 -10.61 33.87
CA GLY A 84 59.99 -9.71 34.08
C GLY A 84 60.16 -8.55 33.09
N GLY A 85 60.50 -7.35 33.58
CA GLY A 85 60.90 -6.18 32.76
C GLY A 85 60.40 -4.81 33.24
N GLN A 86 61.04 -4.22 34.26
CA GLN A 86 60.72 -2.86 34.75
C GLN A 86 61.48 -1.76 33.96
N GLN A 87 60.86 -0.58 33.82
CA GLN A 87 61.32 0.77 34.27
C GLN A 87 60.65 1.90 33.44
N GLY A 88 60.53 3.14 33.98
CA GLY A 88 59.84 4.24 33.26
C GLY A 88 59.89 5.64 33.91
N GLY A 89 59.34 5.81 35.11
CA GLY A 89 59.54 6.99 35.98
C GLY A 89 58.76 8.30 35.67
N GLN A 90 58.55 9.09 36.74
CA GLN A 90 58.08 10.49 36.79
C GLN A 90 56.63 10.78 36.33
N GLY A 91 55.85 11.68 36.95
CA GLY A 91 56.05 12.42 38.21
C GLY A 91 55.06 13.61 38.32
N GLY A 92 54.58 13.95 39.53
CA GLY A 92 53.73 15.14 39.76
C GLY A 92 52.69 14.98 40.87
N ASP A 93 52.87 15.71 41.98
CA ASP A 93 52.00 15.68 43.17
C ASP A 93 50.85 16.71 43.12
N ASN A 94 49.73 16.41 43.77
CA ASN A 94 49.29 17.19 44.93
C ASN A 94 48.17 16.50 45.75
N ALA A 95 48.03 16.90 47.02
CA ALA A 95 47.09 16.32 47.98
C ALA A 95 46.58 17.34 49.04
N ASN A 96 45.70 16.87 49.93
CA ASN A 96 44.93 17.60 50.97
C ASN A 96 43.82 18.53 50.43
N ALA A 97 42.58 18.59 50.97
CA ALA A 97 42.05 18.45 52.35
C ALA A 97 42.15 19.77 53.16
N SER A 98 41.24 20.12 54.10
CA SER A 98 40.19 19.34 54.80
C SER A 98 39.10 20.23 55.44
N GLN A 99 37.99 19.60 55.86
CA GLN A 99 37.15 19.99 57.03
C GLN A 99 36.30 21.29 56.93
N GLU A 100 35.28 21.53 57.77
CA GLU A 100 34.81 20.84 59.01
C GLU A 100 33.28 20.98 59.21
N SER A 101 32.66 20.07 59.99
CA SER A 101 31.53 20.32 60.93
C SER A 101 30.15 20.84 60.41
N ARG A 102 28.95 20.55 60.96
CA ARG A 102 28.33 19.76 62.09
C ARG A 102 26.80 19.77 61.84
N GLU A 103 25.85 19.12 62.52
CA GLU A 103 25.63 17.99 63.49
C GLU A 103 24.10 17.68 63.38
N GLY A 104 23.46 16.63 63.91
CA GLY A 104 23.89 15.44 64.67
C GLY A 104 22.64 14.76 65.30
N GLY A 105 22.41 13.45 65.08
CA GLY A 105 21.24 12.72 65.61
C GLY A 105 21.21 11.24 65.19
N GLN A 106 20.77 10.33 66.06
CA GLN A 106 20.98 8.87 65.94
C GLN A 106 19.69 8.03 66.05
N GLY A 107 19.73 6.82 65.46
CA GLY A 107 19.10 5.61 66.04
C GLY A 107 17.86 5.04 65.34
N GLY A 108 17.89 3.74 65.02
CA GLY A 108 16.69 2.94 64.68
C GLY A 108 16.84 2.06 63.43
N GLU A 109 17.09 0.75 63.63
CA GLU A 109 16.89 -0.30 62.62
C GLU A 109 15.37 -0.55 62.38
N GLU A 110 14.87 -1.31 61.39
CA GLU A 110 15.46 -2.28 60.45
C GLU A 110 14.52 -2.44 59.21
N GLY A 111 14.91 -3.23 58.19
CA GLY A 111 13.98 -3.79 57.18
C GLY A 111 14.11 -3.24 55.75
N GLY A 112 14.39 -4.13 54.80
CA GLY A 112 14.72 -3.77 53.41
C GLY A 112 13.52 -3.56 52.45
N PHE A 113 13.64 -2.57 51.56
CA PHE A 113 12.68 -2.32 50.48
C PHE A 113 13.28 -2.63 49.10
N GLN A 114 12.83 -3.71 48.47
CA GLN A 114 13.01 -3.97 47.03
C GLN A 114 11.65 -4.31 46.37
N ASN A 115 11.57 -4.12 45.06
CA ASN A 115 10.43 -4.49 44.19
C ASN A 115 9.05 -3.88 44.53
N ARG A 116 8.85 -2.60 44.17
CA ARG A 116 7.52 -2.04 43.82
C ARG A 116 7.44 -1.63 42.35
N ASN A 117 7.44 -2.60 41.41
CA ASN A 117 6.80 -2.37 40.09
C ASN A 117 6.40 -3.63 39.28
N ARG A 118 6.14 -4.76 39.94
CA ARG A 118 5.34 -5.87 39.37
C ARG A 118 4.17 -6.16 40.31
N ASN A 119 2.94 -5.89 39.84
CA ASN A 119 1.61 -6.37 40.31
C ASN A 119 0.47 -5.35 40.04
N ARG A 120 0.30 -4.97 38.77
CA ARG A 120 -0.96 -4.42 38.23
C ARG A 120 -1.72 -5.40 37.32
N ARG A 121 -1.15 -6.55 36.95
CA ARG A 121 -1.75 -7.50 36.00
C ARG A 121 -2.64 -8.57 36.65
N ASP A 122 -2.33 -8.97 37.88
CA ASP A 122 -2.99 -10.10 38.54
C ASP A 122 -4.24 -9.72 39.34
N ARG A 123 -4.37 -8.45 39.76
CA ARG A 123 -5.47 -7.97 40.61
C ARG A 123 -6.88 -7.95 39.97
N PHE A 124 -6.99 -8.43 38.73
CA PHE A 124 -8.25 -8.66 38.00
C PHE A 124 -8.64 -10.15 37.90
N ARG A 125 -7.78 -11.09 38.34
CA ARG A 125 -8.03 -12.53 38.18
C ARG A 125 -8.83 -13.15 39.34
N ASP A 126 -8.79 -12.53 40.51
CA ASP A 126 -9.29 -13.12 41.76
C ASP A 126 -10.68 -12.62 42.22
N ARG A 127 -11.46 -11.96 41.34
CA ARG A 127 -12.86 -11.57 41.64
C ARG A 127 -13.92 -12.40 40.90
N PHE A 128 -13.51 -13.50 40.28
CA PHE A 128 -14.39 -14.43 39.54
C PHE A 128 -14.08 -15.91 39.87
N LYS A 129 -13.71 -16.21 41.12
CA LYS A 129 -13.53 -17.60 41.61
C LYS A 129 -14.41 -17.99 42.80
N ASP A 130 -15.02 -17.02 43.50
CA ASP A 130 -15.83 -17.26 44.69
C ASP A 130 -17.34 -17.45 44.41
N ARG A 131 -17.69 -18.03 43.25
CA ARG A 131 -19.08 -18.39 42.92
C ARG A 131 -19.30 -19.85 42.49
N ASP A 132 -18.25 -20.60 42.25
CA ASP A 132 -18.28 -22.03 41.86
C ASP A 132 -17.62 -22.93 42.92
N ARG A 133 -17.95 -22.70 44.20
CA ARG A 133 -17.48 -23.47 45.36
C ARG A 133 -18.56 -23.77 46.40
N ASN A 134 -19.81 -24.03 45.97
CA ASN A 134 -20.86 -24.46 46.90
C ASN A 134 -21.92 -25.38 46.26
N ARG A 135 -21.49 -26.38 45.47
CA ARG A 135 -22.42 -27.34 44.84
C ARG A 135 -21.88 -28.74 44.50
N GLN A 136 -21.05 -29.34 45.38
CA GLN A 136 -20.80 -30.80 45.41
C GLN A 136 -20.09 -31.21 46.70
N GLY A 137 -20.49 -32.34 47.29
CA GLY A 137 -19.89 -32.94 48.50
C GLY A 137 -20.70 -32.68 49.78
N GLY A 138 -21.34 -33.73 50.31
CA GLY A 138 -22.20 -33.67 51.50
C GLY A 138 -23.41 -34.60 51.35
N GLY A 139 -23.20 -35.90 51.57
CA GLY A 139 -24.27 -36.90 51.64
C GLY A 139 -24.54 -37.31 53.09
N ASP A 140 -25.49 -38.22 53.25
CA ASP A 140 -25.78 -39.01 54.46
C ASP A 140 -26.22 -38.24 55.72
N GLU A 141 -27.53 -37.99 55.84
CA GLU A 141 -28.28 -38.40 57.04
C GLU A 141 -29.79 -38.58 56.70
N ALA A 142 -30.49 -39.43 57.45
CA ALA A 142 -31.86 -39.84 57.15
C ALA A 142 -32.90 -39.12 58.02
N GLY A 143 -34.07 -38.81 57.45
CA GLY A 143 -35.18 -38.20 58.19
C GLY A 143 -36.52 -38.33 57.45
N GLU A 144 -37.47 -39.06 58.04
CA GLU A 144 -38.84 -39.16 57.56
C GLU A 144 -39.67 -37.97 58.05
N ASN A 145 -40.44 -37.28 57.18
CA ASN A 145 -41.91 -37.21 57.31
C ASN A 145 -42.63 -36.33 56.25
N ASN A 146 -43.82 -36.81 55.88
CA ASN A 146 -45.07 -36.11 55.51
C ASN A 146 -45.08 -34.72 54.82
N ASN A 147 -45.73 -34.71 53.65
CA ASN A 147 -46.84 -33.83 53.27
C ASN A 147 -46.92 -32.40 53.86
N ASN A 148 -46.81 -31.40 52.97
CA ASN A 148 -48.01 -30.62 52.63
C ASN A 148 -47.94 -30.02 51.22
N GLY A 149 -49.10 -29.76 50.60
CA GLY A 149 -49.21 -29.13 49.28
C GLY A 149 -49.11 -27.60 49.36
N GLY A 150 -48.32 -27.00 48.46
CA GLY A 150 -48.11 -25.55 48.41
C GLY A 150 -47.79 -25.07 46.99
N ASN A 151 -48.82 -25.00 46.14
CA ASN A 151 -48.68 -24.73 44.70
C ASN A 151 -48.39 -23.24 44.42
N ASN A 152 -47.15 -22.80 44.68
CA ASN A 152 -46.70 -21.44 44.40
C ASN A 152 -46.22 -21.31 42.94
N ASP A 153 -47.11 -20.79 42.10
CA ASP A 153 -46.84 -20.43 40.72
C ASP A 153 -45.67 -19.45 40.60
N ARG A 154 -44.52 -19.98 40.16
CA ARG A 154 -43.37 -19.20 39.68
C ARG A 154 -43.23 -19.36 38.17
N GLY A 155 -44.32 -19.11 37.43
CA GLY A 155 -44.26 -18.87 36.00
C GLY A 155 -43.18 -17.84 35.68
N GLU A 156 -42.10 -18.29 35.03
CA GLU A 156 -41.02 -17.42 34.61
C GLU A 156 -41.59 -16.38 33.65
N ARG A 157 -41.55 -15.09 34.07
CA ARG A 157 -41.84 -13.98 33.17
C ARG A 157 -40.69 -13.82 32.18
N GLN A 158 -40.62 -14.73 31.21
CA GLN A 158 -40.02 -14.44 29.92
C GLN A 158 -40.81 -13.27 29.33
N GLN A 159 -40.31 -12.05 29.55
CA GLN A 159 -40.85 -10.88 28.88
C GLN A 159 -40.71 -11.13 27.38
N ASN A 160 -41.85 -11.10 26.67
CA ASN A 160 -41.86 -11.10 25.22
C ASN A 160 -41.19 -9.81 24.71
N TYR A 161 -39.86 -9.84 24.62
CA TYR A 161 -39.05 -8.80 23.99
C TYR A 161 -39.29 -8.87 22.48
N GLN A 162 -40.45 -8.35 22.06
CA GLN A 162 -40.72 -8.05 20.67
C GLN A 162 -39.64 -7.03 20.23
N PRO A 163 -38.83 -7.34 19.21
CA PRO A 163 -37.86 -6.39 18.69
C PRO A 163 -38.57 -5.12 18.23
N PRO A 164 -37.99 -3.92 18.43
CA PRO A 164 -38.52 -2.70 17.83
C PRO A 164 -38.70 -2.90 16.32
N GLN A 165 -39.90 -2.63 15.80
CA GLN A 165 -40.14 -2.66 14.37
C GLN A 165 -39.52 -1.39 13.76
N LEU A 166 -38.77 -1.54 12.67
CA LEU A 166 -38.29 -0.37 11.92
C LEU A 166 -39.49 0.40 11.33
N PRO A 167 -39.47 1.74 11.34
CA PRO A 167 -40.35 2.53 10.50
C PRO A 167 -40.31 2.08 9.02
N PRO A 168 -41.41 2.16 8.25
CA PRO A 168 -41.46 1.67 6.87
C PRO A 168 -40.36 2.22 5.96
N ASP A 169 -39.99 3.50 6.16
CA ASP A 169 -38.99 4.22 5.37
C ASP A 169 -37.61 4.31 6.08
N PHE A 170 -37.31 3.43 7.03
CA PHE A 170 -36.04 3.49 7.77
C PHE A 170 -34.84 3.18 6.83
N PRO A 171 -33.82 4.06 6.71
CA PRO A 171 -32.73 3.86 5.76
C PRO A 171 -31.86 2.63 6.07
N SER A 172 -31.40 1.96 5.02
CA SER A 172 -30.31 0.98 5.11
C SER A 172 -28.97 1.69 5.32
N TYR A 173 -28.16 1.18 6.24
CA TYR A 173 -26.81 1.71 6.52
C TYR A 173 -25.73 0.64 6.39
N THR A 174 -24.50 1.06 6.06
CA THR A 174 -23.30 0.25 6.24
C THR A 174 -22.74 0.34 7.66
N LEU A 175 -21.97 -0.66 8.07
CA LEU A 175 -21.22 -0.64 9.32
C LEU A 175 -20.25 0.55 9.36
N THR A 176 -19.60 0.86 8.24
CA THR A 176 -18.66 1.99 8.12
C THR A 176 -19.37 3.35 8.19
N GLU A 177 -20.58 3.52 7.64
CA GLU A 177 -21.40 4.72 7.85
C GLU A 177 -21.75 4.93 9.32
N LEU A 178 -22.27 3.90 9.99
CA LEU A 178 -22.62 3.97 11.42
C LEU A 178 -21.40 4.30 12.30
N LYS A 179 -20.20 3.82 11.92
CA LYS A 179 -18.93 4.20 12.56
C LYS A 179 -18.55 5.66 12.30
N ARG A 180 -18.80 6.19 11.10
CA ARG A 180 -18.46 7.59 10.73
C ARG A 180 -19.44 8.63 11.29
N MET A 181 -20.69 8.27 11.58
CA MET A 181 -21.68 9.20 12.15
C MET A 181 -21.23 9.85 13.49
N PRO A 182 -21.58 11.12 13.75
CA PRO A 182 -21.34 11.75 15.05
C PRO A 182 -22.26 11.15 16.13
N ALA A 183 -21.83 11.23 17.39
CA ALA A 183 -22.52 10.54 18.49
C ALA A 183 -23.99 10.96 18.68
N HIS A 184 -24.35 12.23 18.44
CA HIS A 184 -25.73 12.70 18.55
C HIS A 184 -26.68 11.97 17.58
N LYS A 185 -26.29 11.76 16.31
CA LYS A 185 -27.11 11.03 15.34
C LYS A 185 -27.32 9.56 15.70
N LEU A 186 -26.34 8.95 16.36
CA LEU A 186 -26.46 7.59 16.89
C LEU A 186 -27.44 7.51 18.07
N LEU A 187 -27.55 8.58 18.87
CA LEU A 187 -28.56 8.70 19.94
C LEU A 187 -29.96 8.99 19.36
N GLU A 188 -30.09 9.91 18.41
CA GLU A 188 -31.35 10.21 17.70
C GLU A 188 -31.95 8.95 17.03
N MET A 189 -31.10 8.13 16.39
CA MET A 189 -31.55 6.83 15.86
C MET A 189 -31.89 5.81 16.96
N ALA A 190 -31.17 5.80 18.09
CA ALA A 190 -31.48 4.90 19.20
C ALA A 190 -32.83 5.23 19.85
N GLU A 191 -33.13 6.52 20.06
CA GLU A 191 -34.43 7.01 20.53
C GLU A 191 -35.55 6.66 19.54
N THR A 192 -35.32 6.87 18.24
CA THR A 192 -36.24 6.50 17.15
C THR A 192 -36.56 4.98 17.14
N LEU A 193 -35.55 4.14 17.45
CA LEU A 193 -35.69 2.69 17.57
C LEU A 193 -36.09 2.22 18.99
N ASN A 194 -36.54 3.13 19.85
CA ASN A 194 -36.99 2.87 21.22
C ASN A 194 -35.96 2.18 22.14
N LEU A 195 -34.67 2.39 21.88
CA LEU A 195 -33.56 1.94 22.72
C LEU A 195 -33.34 2.92 23.89
N HIS A 196 -34.32 2.98 24.79
CA HIS A 196 -34.38 3.99 25.86
C HIS A 196 -33.47 3.70 27.08
N GLU A 197 -33.07 2.45 27.30
CA GLU A 197 -32.34 2.06 28.51
C GLU A 197 -30.84 2.37 28.43
N GLY A 198 -30.42 3.44 29.13
CA GLY A 198 -29.00 3.72 29.45
C GLY A 198 -28.13 4.26 28.30
N VAL A 199 -28.62 4.24 27.06
CA VAL A 199 -27.86 4.55 25.83
C VAL A 199 -27.18 5.93 25.88
N ALA A 200 -27.82 6.95 26.46
CA ALA A 200 -27.24 8.28 26.64
C ALA A 200 -25.98 8.34 27.54
N ARG A 201 -25.63 7.26 28.26
CA ARG A 201 -24.40 7.13 29.06
C ARG A 201 -23.41 6.10 28.51
N MET A 202 -23.76 5.42 27.43
CA MET A 202 -22.93 4.38 26.79
C MET A 202 -21.85 5.02 25.90
N ARG A 203 -20.75 4.30 25.63
CA ARG A 203 -19.74 4.80 24.67
C ARG A 203 -20.30 4.68 23.26
N LYS A 204 -19.82 5.53 22.33
CA LYS A 204 -20.22 5.47 20.91
C LYS A 204 -20.21 4.05 20.33
N GLN A 205 -19.18 3.26 20.62
CA GLN A 205 -19.08 1.86 20.19
C GLN A 205 -20.22 0.98 20.72
N ASP A 206 -20.56 1.11 22.00
CA ASP A 206 -21.64 0.33 22.63
C ASP A 206 -23.02 0.75 22.09
N VAL A 207 -23.22 2.06 21.81
CA VAL A 207 -24.43 2.60 21.14
C VAL A 207 -24.56 2.03 19.72
N THR A 208 -23.49 2.07 18.92
CA THR A 208 -23.45 1.44 17.59
C THR A 208 -23.78 -0.06 17.69
N PHE A 209 -23.23 -0.78 18.67
CA PHE A 209 -23.51 -2.20 18.85
C PHE A 209 -24.98 -2.49 19.24
N ALA A 210 -25.60 -1.64 20.06
CA ALA A 210 -27.03 -1.73 20.39
C ALA A 210 -27.91 -1.53 19.16
N LEU A 211 -27.60 -0.52 18.32
CA LEU A 211 -28.27 -0.29 17.03
C LEU A 211 -28.13 -1.50 16.09
N LEU A 212 -26.93 -2.05 15.92
CA LEU A 212 -26.67 -3.24 15.10
C LEU A 212 -27.51 -4.45 15.55
N LYS A 213 -27.76 -4.60 16.86
CA LYS A 213 -28.58 -5.69 17.43
C LYS A 213 -30.06 -5.62 17.04
N VAL A 214 -30.56 -4.42 16.69
CA VAL A 214 -31.87 -4.24 16.05
C VAL A 214 -31.73 -4.40 14.54
N LEU A 215 -30.93 -3.56 13.89
CA LEU A 215 -30.86 -3.44 12.43
C LEU A 215 -30.53 -4.76 11.71
N THR A 216 -29.61 -5.57 12.23
CA THR A 216 -29.23 -6.87 11.60
C THR A 216 -30.31 -7.95 11.69
N ARG A 217 -31.44 -7.69 12.36
CA ARG A 217 -32.61 -8.61 12.41
C ARG A 217 -33.60 -8.40 11.26
N HIS A 218 -33.50 -7.28 10.53
CA HIS A 218 -34.45 -6.94 9.45
C HIS A 218 -33.93 -7.40 8.07
N PRO A 219 -34.82 -7.63 7.07
CA PRO A 219 -34.42 -8.19 5.78
C PRO A 219 -33.37 -7.37 5.01
N ASN A 220 -33.43 -6.04 5.14
CA ASN A 220 -32.46 -5.10 4.56
C ASN A 220 -31.10 -5.18 5.27
N GLY A 221 -31.10 -5.56 6.56
CA GLY A 221 -29.93 -5.81 7.38
C GLY A 221 -29.02 -4.59 7.59
N VAL A 222 -27.75 -4.90 7.87
CA VAL A 222 -26.63 -3.96 7.81
C VAL A 222 -25.57 -4.61 6.95
N ALA A 223 -25.00 -3.89 5.99
CA ALA A 223 -23.84 -4.36 5.24
C ALA A 223 -22.55 -4.08 6.03
N GLY A 224 -21.68 -5.08 6.15
CA GLY A 224 -20.31 -4.91 6.62
C GLY A 224 -19.34 -4.97 5.45
N ASP A 225 -18.35 -4.10 5.49
CA ASP A 225 -17.31 -3.92 4.48
C ASP A 225 -15.91 -4.00 5.13
N GLY A 226 -14.91 -4.41 4.35
CA GLY A 226 -13.50 -4.36 4.75
C GLY A 226 -12.60 -5.33 4.00
N VAL A 227 -11.29 -5.19 4.19
CA VAL A 227 -10.27 -6.04 3.57
C VAL A 227 -9.96 -7.23 4.48
N LEU A 228 -10.06 -8.44 3.93
CA LEU A 228 -9.85 -9.67 4.67
C LEU A 228 -8.38 -9.85 5.11
N GLU A 229 -8.16 -10.07 6.40
CA GLU A 229 -6.96 -10.69 6.96
C GLU A 229 -7.30 -12.11 7.41
N ILE A 230 -6.69 -13.13 6.80
CA ILE A 230 -6.79 -14.53 7.24
C ILE A 230 -5.68 -14.81 8.25
N LEU A 231 -6.06 -15.33 9.42
CA LEU A 231 -5.15 -15.68 10.51
C LEU A 231 -4.69 -17.15 10.41
N PRO A 232 -3.60 -17.57 11.08
CA PRO A 232 -3.03 -18.92 10.95
C PRO A 232 -4.00 -20.06 11.25
N ASP A 233 -4.97 -19.83 12.13
CA ASP A 233 -6.04 -20.77 12.49
C ASP A 233 -7.08 -21.00 11.37
N GLY A 234 -7.00 -20.25 10.26
CA GLY A 234 -7.84 -20.41 9.07
C GLY A 234 -9.21 -19.69 9.11
N TYR A 235 -9.52 -18.95 10.18
CA TYR A 235 -10.56 -17.91 10.17
C TYR A 235 -9.95 -16.54 9.85
N GLY A 236 -10.77 -15.52 9.66
CA GLY A 236 -10.28 -14.18 9.37
C GLY A 236 -11.18 -13.06 9.87
N PHE A 237 -10.73 -11.83 9.65
CA PHE A 237 -11.45 -10.60 9.94
C PHE A 237 -11.43 -9.65 8.74
N LEU A 238 -12.53 -8.97 8.47
CA LEU A 238 -12.55 -7.81 7.58
C LEU A 238 -12.06 -6.60 8.38
N ARG A 239 -10.88 -6.09 8.00
CA ARG A 239 -10.24 -4.91 8.59
C ARG A 239 -10.67 -3.64 7.85
N SER A 240 -10.91 -2.56 8.58
CA SER A 240 -11.27 -1.27 7.98
C SER A 240 -10.04 -0.49 7.48
N ALA A 241 -10.17 0.15 6.31
CA ALA A 241 -9.18 1.09 5.78
C ALA A 241 -9.05 2.36 6.66
N ASP A 242 -10.16 2.84 7.25
CA ASP A 242 -10.17 3.99 8.17
C ASP A 242 -9.28 3.77 9.40
N ALA A 243 -9.07 2.51 9.78
CA ALA A 243 -8.19 2.09 10.87
C ALA A 243 -6.77 1.72 10.40
N SER A 244 -6.40 2.01 9.14
CA SER A 244 -5.15 1.55 8.49
C SER A 244 -4.93 0.05 8.67
N TYR A 245 -5.99 -0.75 8.50
CA TYR A 245 -6.01 -2.20 8.73
C TYR A 245 -5.47 -2.62 10.12
N LEU A 246 -5.83 -1.86 11.16
CA LEU A 246 -5.66 -2.28 12.57
C LEU A 246 -6.73 -3.31 12.94
N ALA A 247 -6.40 -4.20 13.89
CA ALA A 247 -7.37 -5.11 14.48
C ALA A 247 -8.32 -4.35 15.45
N GLY A 248 -9.56 -4.13 15.02
CA GLY A 248 -10.60 -3.48 15.82
C GLY A 248 -11.44 -4.46 16.65
N PRO A 249 -12.04 -4.02 17.78
CA PRO A 249 -13.12 -4.76 18.45
C PRO A 249 -14.39 -4.85 17.57
N ASP A 250 -14.47 -4.00 16.56
CA ASP A 250 -15.58 -3.74 15.65
C ASP A 250 -15.33 -4.27 14.22
N ASP A 251 -14.33 -5.14 14.05
CA ASP A 251 -14.07 -5.88 12.80
C ASP A 251 -15.09 -7.00 12.58
N VAL A 252 -15.30 -7.36 11.31
CA VAL A 252 -16.26 -8.42 10.92
C VAL A 252 -15.55 -9.77 10.85
N TYR A 253 -15.94 -10.71 11.71
CA TYR A 253 -15.48 -12.10 11.65
C TYR A 253 -15.99 -12.81 10.39
N ILE A 254 -15.10 -13.55 9.73
CA ILE A 254 -15.46 -14.48 8.64
C ILE A 254 -15.00 -15.91 8.98
N SER A 255 -15.88 -16.87 8.72
CA SER A 255 -15.62 -18.27 9.07
C SER A 255 -14.68 -18.98 8.08
N PRO A 256 -13.93 -20.01 8.51
CA PRO A 256 -13.14 -20.85 7.60
C PRO A 256 -13.97 -21.48 6.48
N SER A 257 -15.25 -21.77 6.76
CA SER A 257 -16.20 -22.32 5.78
C SER A 257 -16.55 -21.31 4.68
N GLN A 258 -16.70 -20.02 5.01
CA GLN A 258 -16.92 -18.96 4.02
C GLN A 258 -15.65 -18.72 3.18
N ILE A 259 -14.47 -18.63 3.83
CA ILE A 259 -13.18 -18.51 3.16
C ILE A 259 -13.00 -19.64 2.12
N ARG A 260 -13.21 -20.90 2.52
CA ARG A 260 -13.10 -22.06 1.63
C ARG A 260 -14.17 -22.07 0.53
N ARG A 261 -15.43 -21.73 0.84
CA ARG A 261 -16.55 -21.73 -0.12
C ARG A 261 -16.33 -20.76 -1.29
N PHE A 262 -15.73 -19.60 -1.03
CA PHE A 262 -15.51 -18.56 -2.03
C PHE A 262 -14.03 -18.43 -2.46
N ASN A 263 -13.14 -19.34 -2.00
CA ASN A 263 -11.70 -19.34 -2.28
C ASN A 263 -11.00 -18.01 -1.92
N LEU A 264 -11.42 -17.38 -0.83
CA LEU A 264 -10.98 -16.06 -0.39
C LEU A 264 -9.53 -16.08 0.10
N ARG A 265 -8.85 -14.93 -0.02
CA ARG A 265 -7.47 -14.72 0.41
C ARG A 265 -7.34 -13.44 1.23
N THR A 266 -6.24 -13.33 1.97
CA THR A 266 -5.82 -12.04 2.54
C THR A 266 -5.74 -11.00 1.42
N GLY A 267 -6.22 -9.78 1.70
CA GLY A 267 -6.32 -8.70 0.74
C GLY A 267 -7.61 -8.65 -0.09
N ASP A 268 -8.46 -9.69 -0.09
CA ASP A 268 -9.75 -9.62 -0.78
C ASP A 268 -10.68 -8.69 0.03
N GLU A 269 -11.21 -7.65 -0.61
CA GLU A 269 -12.24 -6.80 -0.03
C GLU A 269 -13.58 -7.51 -0.16
N ILE A 270 -14.28 -7.63 0.97
CA ILE A 270 -15.56 -8.30 1.04
C ILE A 270 -16.60 -7.27 1.48
N SER A 271 -17.72 -7.22 0.78
CA SER A 271 -18.92 -6.57 1.30
C SER A 271 -20.06 -7.58 1.44
N GLY A 272 -20.87 -7.43 2.47
CA GLY A 272 -22.11 -8.17 2.58
C GLY A 272 -22.79 -8.09 3.93
N ARG A 273 -24.02 -8.62 3.98
CA ARG A 273 -24.87 -8.53 5.17
C ARG A 273 -24.24 -9.22 6.37
N ILE A 274 -24.06 -8.45 7.44
CA ILE A 274 -23.56 -8.93 8.74
C ILE A 274 -24.70 -9.31 9.68
N ARG A 275 -24.37 -10.12 10.68
CA ARG A 275 -25.21 -10.44 11.83
C ARG A 275 -24.52 -10.01 13.13
N SER A 276 -25.29 -9.63 14.14
CA SER A 276 -24.79 -9.53 15.51
C SER A 276 -24.17 -10.85 16.02
N PRO A 277 -23.30 -10.78 17.04
CA PRO A 277 -22.81 -11.97 17.73
C PRO A 277 -23.97 -12.71 18.41
N LYS A 278 -23.89 -14.03 18.43
CA LYS A 278 -24.71 -14.92 19.28
C LYS A 278 -24.12 -14.98 20.69
N ASP A 279 -24.84 -15.59 21.62
CA ASP A 279 -24.35 -15.80 22.98
C ASP A 279 -23.03 -16.59 22.98
N GLY A 280 -21.99 -16.01 23.58
CA GLY A 280 -20.62 -16.54 23.57
C GLY A 280 -19.71 -16.01 22.45
N GLU A 281 -20.26 -15.46 21.37
CA GLU A 281 -19.48 -14.77 20.33
C GLU A 281 -19.17 -13.32 20.76
N ARG A 282 -18.04 -12.75 20.29
CA ARG A 282 -17.61 -11.38 20.63
C ARG A 282 -17.68 -10.38 19.48
N TYR A 283 -17.49 -10.86 18.24
CA TYR A 283 -17.38 -10.03 17.04
C TYR A 283 -18.65 -10.16 16.20
N VAL A 284 -19.03 -9.07 15.51
CA VAL A 284 -20.03 -9.16 14.44
C VAL A 284 -19.52 -10.10 13.36
N ALA A 285 -20.40 -10.91 12.77
CA ALA A 285 -20.00 -11.94 11.82
C ALA A 285 -20.64 -11.70 10.45
N LEU A 286 -19.91 -11.99 9.38
CA LEU A 286 -20.47 -11.96 8.03
C LEU A 286 -21.50 -13.10 7.90
N ASN A 287 -22.70 -12.79 7.43
CA ASN A 287 -23.76 -13.77 7.21
C ASN A 287 -23.80 -14.19 5.74
N ILE A 288 -23.90 -13.19 4.85
CA ILE A 288 -23.93 -13.36 3.40
C ILE A 288 -22.78 -12.54 2.80
N VAL A 289 -22.06 -13.12 1.83
CA VAL A 289 -21.14 -12.36 0.96
C VAL A 289 -21.99 -11.82 -0.18
N ASP A 290 -22.04 -10.49 -0.34
CA ASP A 290 -22.80 -9.84 -1.41
C ASP A 290 -21.86 -9.40 -2.57
N THR A 291 -20.62 -8.95 -2.30
CA THR A 291 -19.56 -8.75 -3.32
C THR A 291 -18.15 -9.10 -2.82
N ILE A 292 -17.24 -9.34 -3.78
CA ILE A 292 -15.80 -9.54 -3.59
C ILE A 292 -15.05 -8.58 -4.53
N ASN A 293 -14.19 -7.71 -4.00
CA ASN A 293 -13.45 -6.67 -4.74
C ASN A 293 -14.36 -5.78 -5.64
N GLY A 294 -15.59 -5.53 -5.19
CA GLY A 294 -16.62 -4.77 -5.92
C GLY A 294 -17.43 -5.58 -6.96
N GLU A 295 -17.12 -6.86 -7.17
CA GLU A 295 -17.75 -7.71 -8.18
C GLU A 295 -18.59 -8.84 -7.54
N PRO A 296 -19.58 -9.43 -8.23
CA PRO A 296 -20.35 -10.56 -7.70
C PRO A 296 -19.44 -11.77 -7.39
N PRO A 297 -19.71 -12.57 -6.33
CA PRO A 297 -18.83 -13.68 -5.92
C PRO A 297 -18.61 -14.77 -6.98
N GLU A 298 -19.46 -14.81 -7.99
CA GLU A 298 -19.33 -15.66 -9.18
C GLU A 298 -18.13 -15.29 -10.05
N ALA A 299 -17.79 -14.00 -10.17
CA ALA A 299 -16.68 -13.52 -10.99
C ALA A 299 -15.32 -14.01 -10.45
N SER A 300 -15.15 -13.99 -9.14
CA SER A 300 -13.92 -14.43 -8.45
C SER A 300 -13.57 -15.91 -8.66
N LYS A 301 -14.48 -16.74 -9.18
CA LYS A 301 -14.24 -18.18 -9.38
C LYS A 301 -13.31 -18.49 -10.56
N GLY A 302 -13.16 -17.57 -11.50
CA GLY A 302 -12.32 -17.73 -12.70
C GLY A 302 -10.99 -16.98 -12.69
N LYS A 303 -10.61 -16.32 -11.59
CA LYS A 303 -9.44 -15.42 -11.58
C LYS A 303 -8.11 -16.19 -11.59
N VAL A 304 -7.19 -15.74 -12.44
CA VAL A 304 -5.78 -16.17 -12.41
C VAL A 304 -5.10 -15.53 -11.20
N LEU A 305 -4.24 -16.30 -10.52
CA LEU A 305 -3.57 -15.86 -9.30
C LEU A 305 -2.44 -14.87 -9.64
N PHE A 306 -2.19 -13.87 -8.79
CA PHE A 306 -1.16 -12.85 -9.07
C PHE A 306 0.23 -13.44 -9.37
N GLU A 307 0.59 -14.54 -8.69
CA GLU A 307 1.86 -15.25 -8.89
C GLU A 307 1.97 -15.97 -10.25
N ASN A 308 0.84 -16.21 -10.93
CA ASN A 308 0.75 -16.88 -12.24
C ASN A 308 0.56 -15.90 -13.41
N LEU A 309 0.38 -14.60 -13.13
CA LEU A 309 0.20 -13.56 -14.16
C LEU A 309 1.52 -13.25 -14.87
N THR A 310 1.47 -13.12 -16.20
CA THR A 310 2.65 -12.99 -17.06
C THR A 310 3.29 -11.59 -16.92
N PRO A 311 4.51 -11.48 -16.37
CA PRO A 311 5.11 -10.19 -16.04
C PRO A 311 5.77 -9.54 -17.28
N LEU A 312 5.33 -8.35 -17.63
CA LEU A 312 5.89 -7.54 -18.72
C LEU A 312 6.61 -6.28 -18.22
N PHE A 313 7.40 -5.67 -19.10
CA PHE A 313 7.75 -4.25 -18.97
C PHE A 313 6.49 -3.38 -19.13
N PRO A 314 6.42 -2.20 -18.48
CA PRO A 314 5.40 -1.21 -18.75
C PRO A 314 5.33 -0.85 -20.24
N ARG A 315 4.11 -0.80 -20.79
CA ARG A 315 3.80 -0.41 -22.19
C ARG A 315 2.71 0.68 -22.31
N LYS A 316 2.28 1.23 -21.17
CA LYS A 316 1.34 2.35 -21.08
C LYS A 316 1.93 3.34 -20.09
N ARG A 317 2.05 4.61 -20.49
CA ARG A 317 2.62 5.68 -19.66
C ARG A 317 1.56 6.31 -18.77
N PHE A 318 1.92 6.60 -17.53
CA PHE A 318 1.24 7.58 -16.70
C PHE A 318 1.75 8.97 -17.12
N THR A 319 0.98 9.70 -17.94
CA THR A 319 1.21 11.13 -18.16
C THR A 319 1.04 11.87 -16.83
N LEU A 320 2.08 12.60 -16.40
CA LEU A 320 2.12 13.37 -15.16
C LEU A 320 1.92 14.88 -15.39
N GLU A 321 2.19 15.36 -16.60
CA GLU A 321 1.73 16.65 -17.11
C GLU A 321 0.20 16.73 -17.13
N ARG A 322 -0.40 17.72 -16.45
CA ARG A 322 -1.86 17.97 -16.48
C ARG A 322 -2.24 19.04 -17.50
N GLY A 323 -1.27 19.77 -18.06
CA GLY A 323 -1.46 20.73 -19.15
C GLY A 323 -2.19 22.02 -18.74
N ASN A 324 -2.39 22.24 -17.45
CA ASN A 324 -3.12 23.40 -16.92
C ASN A 324 -2.27 24.69 -16.88
N GLY A 325 -0.94 24.58 -17.10
CA GLY A 325 0.00 25.69 -17.07
C GLY A 325 0.30 26.24 -15.66
N SER A 326 0.01 25.49 -14.59
CA SER A 326 0.31 25.91 -13.22
C SER A 326 1.79 25.68 -12.85
N SER A 327 2.28 26.40 -11.84
CA SER A 327 3.65 26.27 -11.31
C SER A 327 3.97 24.85 -10.81
N GLU A 328 2.96 24.16 -10.28
CA GLU A 328 3.08 22.81 -9.75
C GLU A 328 3.19 21.78 -10.88
N ASP A 329 2.54 22.03 -12.02
CA ASP A 329 2.53 21.13 -13.18
C ASP A 329 3.89 20.98 -13.86
N ILE A 330 4.77 21.97 -13.67
CA ILE A 330 6.17 21.91 -14.09
C ILE A 330 6.89 20.68 -13.51
N THR A 331 6.51 20.20 -12.31
CA THR A 331 7.10 18.99 -11.71
C THR A 331 6.72 17.73 -12.49
N GLY A 332 5.42 17.51 -12.75
CA GLY A 332 4.93 16.41 -13.58
C GLY A 332 5.52 16.46 -14.99
N ARG A 333 5.54 17.66 -15.61
CA ARG A 333 6.13 17.90 -16.92
C ARG A 333 7.62 17.53 -17.01
N ILE A 334 8.46 17.93 -16.05
CA ILE A 334 9.89 17.57 -16.03
C ILE A 334 10.06 16.06 -15.85
N MET A 335 9.30 15.46 -14.92
CA MET A 335 9.40 14.03 -14.63
C MET A 335 8.99 13.18 -15.84
N ASP A 336 7.96 13.59 -16.58
CA ASP A 336 7.53 12.96 -17.84
C ASP A 336 8.62 12.95 -18.94
N LEU A 337 9.56 13.90 -18.92
CA LEU A 337 10.67 13.98 -19.88
C LEU A 337 11.97 13.31 -19.37
N MET A 338 12.19 13.27 -18.05
CA MET A 338 13.46 12.84 -17.45
C MET A 338 13.42 11.46 -16.79
N ALA A 339 12.24 10.98 -16.41
CA ALA A 339 12.01 9.66 -15.84
C ALA A 339 10.52 9.27 -16.04
N PRO A 340 10.11 8.91 -17.27
CA PRO A 340 8.72 8.58 -17.58
C PRO A 340 8.23 7.40 -16.72
N GLN A 341 7.01 7.51 -16.20
CA GLN A 341 6.40 6.48 -15.35
C GLN A 341 5.40 5.64 -16.14
N GLY A 342 5.40 4.33 -15.90
CA GLY A 342 4.51 3.39 -16.59
C GLY A 342 3.52 2.68 -15.67
N LYS A 343 2.47 2.12 -16.28
CA LYS A 343 1.60 1.11 -15.68
C LYS A 343 2.41 -0.18 -15.49
N GLY A 344 2.68 -0.54 -14.24
CA GLY A 344 3.59 -1.62 -13.85
C GLY A 344 5.03 -1.21 -13.45
N GLN A 345 5.30 0.07 -13.15
CA GLN A 345 6.65 0.57 -12.84
C GLN A 345 7.12 0.17 -11.42
N ARG A 346 8.43 -0.04 -11.26
CA ARG A 346 9.14 -0.10 -9.98
C ARG A 346 10.07 1.10 -9.86
N ALA A 347 9.54 2.21 -9.35
CA ALA A 347 10.23 3.49 -9.31
C ALA A 347 10.75 3.82 -7.92
N LEU A 348 11.96 4.40 -7.86
CA LEU A 348 12.56 4.94 -6.65
C LEU A 348 12.69 6.46 -6.76
N ILE A 349 12.07 7.20 -5.84
CA ILE A 349 12.36 8.62 -5.60
C ILE A 349 13.51 8.67 -4.60
N VAL A 350 14.74 8.73 -5.11
CA VAL A 350 15.98 8.73 -4.35
C VAL A 350 16.21 10.13 -3.80
N SER A 351 15.93 10.33 -2.52
CA SER A 351 15.91 11.66 -1.89
C SER A 351 16.79 11.71 -0.64
N PRO A 352 17.73 12.66 -0.54
CA PRO A 352 18.25 13.05 0.75
C PRO A 352 17.17 13.74 1.59
N PRO A 353 17.32 13.76 2.94
CA PRO A 353 16.42 14.52 3.81
C PRO A 353 16.30 16.00 3.38
N LYS A 354 15.08 16.54 3.49
CA LYS A 354 14.68 17.92 3.13
C LYS A 354 14.75 18.29 1.63
N ALA A 355 15.09 17.37 0.70
CA ALA A 355 15.13 17.68 -0.73
C ALA A 355 13.76 17.71 -1.46
N GLY A 356 12.64 17.55 -0.73
CA GLY A 356 11.28 17.71 -1.27
C GLY A 356 10.50 16.43 -1.60
N LYS A 357 10.89 15.25 -1.07
CA LYS A 357 10.23 13.95 -1.31
C LYS A 357 8.70 14.03 -1.28
N THR A 358 8.15 14.66 -0.23
CA THR A 358 6.71 14.71 0.04
C THR A 358 5.97 15.55 -1.00
N MET A 359 6.52 16.70 -1.38
CA MET A 359 5.95 17.55 -2.45
C MET A 359 5.94 16.84 -3.81
N MET A 360 7.02 16.12 -4.15
CA MET A 360 7.08 15.32 -5.38
C MET A 360 6.06 14.18 -5.35
N MET A 361 5.97 13.45 -4.24
CA MET A 361 5.03 12.35 -4.05
C MET A 361 3.57 12.83 -4.18
N GLN A 362 3.22 13.96 -3.55
CA GLN A 362 1.91 14.61 -3.68
C GLN A 362 1.62 15.03 -5.13
N ASN A 363 2.61 15.60 -5.83
CA ASN A 363 2.45 16.05 -7.21
C ASN A 363 2.15 14.89 -8.16
N ILE A 364 2.91 13.79 -8.06
CA ILE A 364 2.69 12.54 -8.81
C ILE A 364 1.30 11.97 -8.49
N ALA A 365 0.93 11.89 -7.22
CA ALA A 365 -0.38 11.39 -6.78
C ALA A 365 -1.54 12.22 -7.37
N GLN A 366 -1.47 13.55 -7.31
CA GLN A 366 -2.46 14.44 -7.91
C GLN A 366 -2.53 14.30 -9.44
N ALA A 367 -1.39 14.14 -10.10
CA ALA A 367 -1.34 13.97 -11.55
C ALA A 367 -1.96 12.63 -12.00
N ILE A 368 -1.68 11.54 -11.27
CA ILE A 368 -2.31 10.23 -11.53
C ILE A 368 -3.83 10.30 -11.30
N ILE A 369 -4.30 10.91 -10.20
CA ILE A 369 -5.75 11.10 -9.95
C ILE A 369 -6.42 11.92 -11.06
N HIS A 370 -5.76 12.97 -11.57
CA HIS A 370 -6.32 13.86 -12.58
C HIS A 370 -6.35 13.23 -13.98
N ASN A 371 -5.26 12.57 -14.39
CA ASN A 371 -5.07 12.09 -15.75
C ASN A 371 -5.49 10.61 -15.95
N HIS A 372 -5.52 9.80 -14.89
CA HIS A 372 -5.79 8.36 -14.91
C HIS A 372 -6.77 7.95 -13.78
N PRO A 373 -7.97 8.56 -13.71
CA PRO A 373 -8.93 8.37 -12.60
C PRO A 373 -9.48 6.94 -12.47
N GLU A 374 -9.23 6.07 -13.44
CA GLU A 374 -9.54 4.63 -13.38
C GLU A 374 -8.49 3.81 -12.59
N THR A 375 -7.37 4.42 -12.22
CA THR A 375 -6.27 3.76 -11.49
C THR A 375 -6.48 3.84 -9.98
N HIS A 376 -6.44 2.69 -9.30
CA HIS A 376 -6.61 2.63 -7.83
C HIS A 376 -5.34 3.09 -7.12
N LEU A 377 -5.38 4.29 -6.54
CA LEU A 377 -4.26 4.90 -5.84
C LEU A 377 -4.29 4.60 -4.34
N ILE A 378 -3.27 3.90 -3.85
CA ILE A 378 -2.98 3.69 -2.43
C ILE A 378 -1.74 4.50 -2.06
N VAL A 379 -1.82 5.26 -0.98
CA VAL A 379 -0.66 5.92 -0.36
C VAL A 379 -0.34 5.21 0.94
N LEU A 380 0.85 4.62 1.04
CA LEU A 380 1.32 3.86 2.19
C LEU A 380 2.43 4.63 2.92
N LEU A 381 2.15 5.06 4.14
CA LEU A 381 3.07 5.82 4.99
C LEU A 381 3.56 4.96 6.16
N ILE A 382 4.88 4.80 6.28
CA ILE A 382 5.54 3.87 7.21
C ILE A 382 6.61 4.60 8.02
N ASP A 383 6.48 4.58 9.35
CA ASP A 383 7.43 5.20 10.30
C ASP A 383 7.62 6.72 10.02
N GLU A 384 6.58 7.35 9.48
CA GLU A 384 6.54 8.79 9.19
C GLU A 384 5.65 9.53 10.19
N ARG A 385 5.64 10.86 10.12
CA ARG A 385 5.10 11.70 11.20
C ARG A 385 3.58 11.88 11.14
N PRO A 386 2.88 11.97 12.29
CA PRO A 386 1.43 12.22 12.33
C PRO A 386 0.99 13.48 11.57
N GLU A 387 1.80 14.55 11.57
CA GLU A 387 1.49 15.77 10.80
C GLU A 387 1.57 15.55 9.29
N GLU A 388 2.58 14.82 8.80
CA GLU A 388 2.76 14.49 7.37
C GLU A 388 1.67 13.51 6.88
N VAL A 389 1.26 12.56 7.73
CA VAL A 389 0.10 11.68 7.47
C VAL A 389 -1.19 12.51 7.33
N THR A 390 -1.42 13.44 8.25
CA THR A 390 -2.62 14.31 8.24
C THR A 390 -2.66 15.23 7.02
N GLU A 391 -1.51 15.74 6.58
CA GLU A 391 -1.39 16.52 5.35
C GLU A 391 -1.73 15.67 4.11
N MET A 392 -1.16 14.46 4.02
CA MET A 392 -1.39 13.55 2.90
C MET A 392 -2.86 13.14 2.78
N GLN A 393 -3.52 12.81 3.90
CA GLN A 393 -4.95 12.48 3.99
C GLN A 393 -5.88 13.61 3.53
N ARG A 394 -5.44 14.87 3.62
CA ARG A 394 -6.22 16.05 3.19
C ARG A 394 -5.93 16.45 1.75
N THR A 395 -4.72 16.17 1.26
CA THR A 395 -4.22 16.62 -0.04
C THR A 395 -4.46 15.60 -1.16
N VAL A 396 -4.39 14.30 -0.87
CA VAL A 396 -4.53 13.23 -1.87
C VAL A 396 -5.89 12.55 -1.75
N ARG A 397 -6.68 12.60 -2.82
CA ARG A 397 -7.98 11.91 -2.92
C ARG A 397 -7.77 10.44 -3.32
N GLY A 398 -7.29 9.64 -2.37
CA GLY A 398 -7.03 8.20 -2.55
C GLY A 398 -7.08 7.43 -1.23
N GLU A 399 -6.71 6.15 -1.27
CA GLU A 399 -6.66 5.28 -0.10
C GLU A 399 -5.37 5.55 0.69
N VAL A 400 -5.42 6.35 1.76
CA VAL A 400 -4.23 6.71 2.55
C VAL A 400 -4.12 5.85 3.82
N ILE A 401 -3.22 4.86 3.77
CA ILE A 401 -2.95 3.89 4.82
C ILE A 401 -1.64 4.25 5.53
N SER A 402 -1.63 4.27 6.86
CA SER A 402 -0.50 4.80 7.64
C SER A 402 -0.18 3.99 8.90
N SER A 403 1.12 3.94 9.25
CA SER A 403 1.62 3.51 10.55
C SER A 403 2.74 4.50 10.95
N THR A 404 2.46 5.38 11.92
CA THR A 404 3.40 6.43 12.34
C THR A 404 4.58 5.86 13.14
N PHE A 405 5.61 6.67 13.38
CA PHE A 405 6.78 6.29 14.19
C PHE A 405 6.44 5.88 15.65
N ASP A 406 5.22 6.14 16.12
CA ASP A 406 4.74 5.72 17.46
C ASP A 406 4.42 4.21 17.53
N GLU A 407 4.18 3.59 16.37
CA GLU A 407 3.84 2.17 16.24
C GLU A 407 5.11 1.27 16.20
N PRO A 408 5.06 0.02 16.69
CA PRO A 408 6.22 -0.87 16.66
C PRO A 408 6.51 -1.39 15.24
N ALA A 409 7.78 -1.72 14.95
CA ALA A 409 8.21 -2.24 13.65
C ALA A 409 7.38 -3.42 13.09
N ALA A 410 6.87 -4.29 13.96
CA ALA A 410 5.98 -5.39 13.58
C ALA A 410 4.64 -4.90 12.98
N ARG A 411 4.13 -3.76 13.44
CA ARG A 411 2.92 -3.12 12.90
C ARG A 411 3.17 -2.55 11.50
N HIS A 412 4.29 -1.88 11.28
CA HIS A 412 4.69 -1.40 9.95
C HIS A 412 4.71 -2.55 8.92
N VAL A 413 5.31 -3.69 9.31
CA VAL A 413 5.36 -4.91 8.49
C VAL A 413 3.95 -5.47 8.23
N GLN A 414 3.09 -5.57 9.24
CA GLN A 414 1.71 -6.06 9.07
C GLN A 414 0.91 -5.17 8.09
N VAL A 415 0.97 -3.85 8.25
CA VAL A 415 0.24 -2.89 7.41
C VAL A 415 0.72 -2.95 5.96
N ALA A 416 2.03 -3.05 5.74
CA ALA A 416 2.59 -3.20 4.40
C ALA A 416 2.19 -4.53 3.73
N GLU A 417 2.19 -5.65 4.46
CA GLU A 417 1.75 -6.95 3.92
C GLU A 417 0.23 -6.97 3.61
N MET A 418 -0.60 -6.29 4.41
CA MET A 418 -2.03 -6.11 4.11
C MET A 418 -2.23 -5.29 2.82
N VAL A 419 -1.52 -4.17 2.66
CA VAL A 419 -1.61 -3.31 1.47
C VAL A 419 -1.12 -4.02 0.20
N ILE A 420 -0.01 -4.76 0.26
CA ILE A 420 0.50 -5.44 -0.93
C ILE A 420 -0.41 -6.60 -1.37
N GLU A 421 -0.98 -7.37 -0.44
CA GLU A 421 -1.94 -8.41 -0.80
C GLU A 421 -3.25 -7.81 -1.32
N ARG A 422 -3.75 -6.71 -0.75
CA ARG A 422 -4.89 -5.93 -1.29
C ARG A 422 -4.64 -5.48 -2.73
N ALA A 423 -3.47 -4.90 -2.99
CA ALA A 423 -3.08 -4.46 -4.33
C ALA A 423 -2.98 -5.64 -5.32
N LYS A 424 -2.44 -6.80 -4.91
CA LYS A 424 -2.45 -8.02 -5.74
C LYS A 424 -3.85 -8.47 -6.11
N ARG A 425 -4.80 -8.53 -5.14
CA ARG A 425 -6.19 -8.95 -5.42
C ARG A 425 -6.86 -8.01 -6.44
N LEU A 426 -6.63 -6.71 -6.34
CA LEU A 426 -7.13 -5.74 -7.33
C LEU A 426 -6.55 -6.00 -8.74
N VAL A 427 -5.28 -6.38 -8.86
CA VAL A 427 -4.68 -6.76 -10.16
C VAL A 427 -5.17 -8.11 -10.68
N GLU A 428 -5.49 -9.08 -9.82
CA GLU A 428 -6.20 -10.31 -10.23
C GLU A 428 -7.58 -10.02 -10.84
N HIS A 429 -8.23 -8.92 -10.41
CA HIS A 429 -9.44 -8.35 -11.01
C HIS A 429 -9.15 -7.29 -12.10
N LYS A 430 -7.95 -7.37 -12.72
CA LYS A 430 -7.48 -6.58 -13.87
C LYS A 430 -7.50 -5.05 -13.69
N LYS A 431 -7.48 -4.56 -12.44
CA LYS A 431 -7.34 -3.12 -12.17
C LYS A 431 -5.89 -2.67 -12.35
N ASP A 432 -5.70 -1.41 -12.72
CA ASP A 432 -4.41 -0.74 -12.59
C ASP A 432 -4.30 -0.15 -11.18
N VAL A 433 -3.22 -0.48 -10.46
CA VAL A 433 -3.01 -0.11 -9.05
C VAL A 433 -1.68 0.60 -8.89
N VAL A 434 -1.67 1.71 -8.17
CA VAL A 434 -0.45 2.45 -7.80
C VAL A 434 -0.32 2.48 -6.28
N ILE A 435 0.77 1.95 -5.75
CA ILE A 435 1.19 2.18 -4.37
C ILE A 435 2.26 3.28 -4.36
N MET A 436 1.95 4.41 -3.73
CA MET A 436 2.93 5.43 -3.38
C MET A 436 3.45 5.14 -1.96
N LEU A 437 4.70 4.69 -1.81
CA LEU A 437 5.28 4.28 -0.52
C LEU A 437 6.27 5.32 0.03
N ASP A 438 6.02 5.81 1.25
CA ASP A 438 6.96 6.67 1.98
C ASP A 438 7.29 6.04 3.36
N SER A 439 8.43 5.37 3.58
CA SER A 439 9.52 5.10 2.63
C SER A 439 9.94 3.62 2.61
N ILE A 440 10.53 3.19 1.49
CA ILE A 440 11.05 1.82 1.36
C ILE A 440 12.23 1.56 2.30
N THR A 441 13.01 2.60 2.60
CA THR A 441 14.13 2.54 3.53
C THR A 441 13.66 2.29 4.97
N ARG A 442 12.63 3.04 5.42
CA ARG A 442 11.99 2.82 6.73
C ARG A 442 11.33 1.43 6.82
N LEU A 443 10.63 1.00 5.76
CA LEU A 443 10.04 -0.35 5.71
C LEU A 443 11.12 -1.45 5.80
N ALA A 444 12.24 -1.33 5.08
CA ALA A 444 13.35 -2.28 5.17
C ALA A 444 14.02 -2.31 6.56
N ARG A 445 14.15 -1.16 7.22
CA ARG A 445 14.58 -1.07 8.63
C ARG A 445 13.62 -1.83 9.56
N ALA A 446 12.31 -1.66 9.37
CA ALA A 446 11.30 -2.38 10.16
C ALA A 446 11.39 -3.91 9.98
N TYR A 447 11.57 -4.39 8.74
CA TYR A 447 11.85 -5.81 8.47
C TYR A 447 13.11 -6.31 9.17
N ASN A 448 14.21 -5.53 9.16
CA ASN A 448 15.46 -5.88 9.84
C ASN A 448 15.32 -6.00 11.37
N MET A 449 14.37 -5.30 11.99
CA MET A 449 14.08 -5.39 13.42
C MET A 449 13.16 -6.58 13.79
N VAL A 450 12.39 -7.10 12.83
CA VAL A 450 11.35 -8.13 13.05
C VAL A 450 11.81 -9.54 12.62
N VAL A 451 12.78 -9.62 11.70
CA VAL A 451 13.36 -10.90 11.26
C VAL A 451 14.25 -11.51 12.36
N PRO A 452 14.08 -12.79 12.73
CA PRO A 452 15.00 -13.49 13.63
C PRO A 452 16.42 -13.52 13.07
N SER A 453 17.42 -13.21 13.90
CA SER A 453 18.82 -13.16 13.50
C SER A 453 19.29 -14.45 12.84
N SER A 454 19.89 -14.32 11.66
CA SER A 454 20.51 -15.42 10.90
C SER A 454 21.92 -15.78 11.39
N GLY A 455 22.47 -14.99 12.32
CA GLY A 455 23.89 -15.02 12.68
C GLY A 455 24.83 -14.44 11.62
N LYS A 456 24.30 -13.92 10.50
CA LYS A 456 25.09 -13.32 9.40
C LYS A 456 24.64 -11.88 9.17
N VAL A 457 25.46 -10.95 9.63
CA VAL A 457 25.23 -9.50 9.48
C VAL A 457 26.09 -8.96 8.36
N LEU A 458 25.47 -8.27 7.42
CA LEU A 458 26.10 -7.58 6.29
C LEU A 458 26.65 -6.20 6.71
N SER A 459 27.30 -5.50 5.78
CA SER A 459 27.66 -4.09 5.98
C SER A 459 26.45 -3.25 6.40
N GLY A 460 26.68 -2.24 7.23
CA GLY A 460 25.62 -1.36 7.73
C GLY A 460 24.71 -1.95 8.83
N GLY A 461 24.93 -3.21 9.27
CA GLY A 461 24.13 -3.82 10.34
C GLY A 461 22.82 -4.48 9.87
N VAL A 462 22.72 -4.79 8.58
CA VAL A 462 21.58 -5.48 7.96
C VAL A 462 21.77 -7.00 8.08
N ASP A 463 20.77 -7.74 8.57
CA ASP A 463 20.81 -9.21 8.55
C ASP A 463 20.68 -9.75 7.11
N ALA A 464 21.43 -10.80 6.78
CA ALA A 464 21.46 -11.37 5.43
C ALA A 464 20.08 -11.80 4.88
N ASN A 465 19.12 -12.13 5.75
CA ASN A 465 17.75 -12.48 5.36
C ASN A 465 16.78 -11.29 5.38
N ALA A 466 17.12 -10.17 6.03
CA ALA A 466 16.19 -9.05 6.28
C ALA A 466 15.65 -8.42 4.99
N LEU A 467 16.48 -8.31 3.95
CA LEU A 467 16.11 -7.65 2.69
C LEU A 467 15.24 -8.52 1.76
N HIS A 468 15.09 -9.81 2.04
CA HIS A 468 14.32 -10.72 1.17
C HIS A 468 12.84 -10.36 1.07
N ARG A 469 12.16 -10.08 2.20
CA ARG A 469 10.74 -9.64 2.19
C ARG A 469 10.57 -8.24 1.57
N PRO A 470 11.34 -7.20 1.93
CA PRO A 470 11.30 -5.90 1.26
C PRO A 470 11.53 -5.99 -0.26
N LYS A 471 12.49 -6.79 -0.73
CA LYS A 471 12.73 -6.98 -2.18
C LYS A 471 11.57 -7.72 -2.87
N ARG A 472 10.89 -8.65 -2.19
CA ARG A 472 9.64 -9.27 -2.69
C ARG A 472 8.46 -8.31 -2.73
N PHE A 473 8.33 -7.40 -1.75
CA PHE A 473 7.31 -6.33 -1.77
C PHE A 473 7.51 -5.43 -3.01
N PHE A 474 8.72 -4.88 -3.20
CA PHE A 474 8.98 -3.98 -4.33
C PHE A 474 8.98 -4.71 -5.67
N GLY A 475 9.51 -5.94 -5.72
CA GLY A 475 9.46 -6.84 -6.87
C GLY A 475 8.08 -7.39 -7.22
N ALA A 476 7.05 -7.10 -6.42
CA ALA A 476 5.67 -7.37 -6.80
C ALA A 476 5.25 -6.51 -7.99
N ALA A 477 5.65 -5.24 -8.05
CA ALA A 477 5.25 -4.32 -9.12
C ALA A 477 5.75 -4.76 -10.51
N ARG A 478 4.79 -4.82 -11.44
CA ARG A 478 4.90 -5.38 -12.79
C ARG A 478 3.71 -4.92 -13.66
N ASN A 479 3.94 -4.85 -14.96
CA ASN A 479 2.86 -4.84 -15.94
C ASN A 479 2.40 -6.30 -16.16
N VAL A 480 1.12 -6.51 -16.49
CA VAL A 480 0.52 -7.85 -16.65
C VAL A 480 -0.05 -7.98 -18.06
N GLU A 481 0.20 -9.10 -18.74
CA GLU A 481 -0.30 -9.34 -20.10
C GLU A 481 -1.81 -9.64 -20.13
N GLU A 482 -2.31 -10.37 -19.13
CA GLU A 482 -3.70 -10.79 -19.01
C GLU A 482 -4.66 -9.64 -18.61
N GLY A 483 -4.12 -8.48 -18.20
CA GLY A 483 -4.83 -7.26 -17.84
C GLY A 483 -4.53 -6.76 -16.41
N GLY A 484 -4.61 -5.43 -16.22
CA GLY A 484 -4.22 -4.76 -14.98
C GLY A 484 -2.71 -4.52 -14.86
N SER A 485 -2.30 -3.86 -13.77
CA SER A 485 -0.88 -3.65 -13.46
C SER A 485 -0.69 -3.24 -12.00
N LEU A 486 0.48 -3.55 -11.43
CA LEU A 486 0.91 -3.03 -10.14
C LEU A 486 2.10 -2.11 -10.33
N THR A 487 1.92 -0.81 -10.10
CA THR A 487 3.02 0.16 -9.98
C THR A 487 3.32 0.40 -8.50
N ILE A 488 4.61 0.43 -8.15
CA ILE A 488 5.09 0.93 -6.87
C ILE A 488 6.07 2.08 -7.14
N ILE A 489 5.73 3.27 -6.64
CA ILE A 489 6.63 4.44 -6.62
C ILE A 489 6.97 4.67 -5.15
N ALA A 490 8.22 4.41 -4.77
CA ALA A 490 8.64 4.46 -3.37
C ALA A 490 9.74 5.50 -3.16
N THR A 491 9.70 6.23 -2.05
CA THR A 491 10.82 7.07 -1.63
C THR A 491 11.94 6.20 -1.05
N ALA A 492 13.19 6.53 -1.37
CA ALA A 492 14.39 5.91 -0.81
C ALA A 492 15.29 7.01 -0.23
N LEU A 493 15.65 6.87 1.04
CA LEU A 493 16.49 7.84 1.75
C LEU A 493 17.98 7.58 1.46
N VAL A 494 18.70 8.65 1.10
CA VAL A 494 20.15 8.67 0.88
C VAL A 494 20.80 9.82 1.65
N ASP A 495 22.14 9.87 1.70
CA ASP A 495 22.93 10.91 2.39
C ASP A 495 22.48 11.19 3.84
N THR A 496 22.03 10.14 4.54
CA THR A 496 21.58 10.15 5.94
C THR A 496 22.74 10.03 6.94
N GLY A 497 23.94 9.68 6.46
CA GLY A 497 25.07 9.28 7.29
C GLY A 497 25.00 7.85 7.82
N SER A 498 23.99 7.06 7.41
CA SER A 498 23.83 5.66 7.84
C SER A 498 24.20 4.68 6.72
N LYS A 499 25.27 3.92 6.93
CA LYS A 499 25.67 2.78 6.06
C LYS A 499 24.56 1.72 5.88
N MET A 500 23.58 1.68 6.79
CA MET A 500 22.41 0.82 6.64
C MET A 500 21.54 1.27 5.45
N ASP A 501 21.33 2.58 5.30
CA ASP A 501 20.50 3.14 4.21
C ASP A 501 21.20 3.03 2.86
N GLU A 502 22.52 3.24 2.82
CA GLU A 502 23.37 3.05 1.64
C GLU A 502 23.25 1.61 1.08
N VAL A 503 23.34 0.60 1.95
CA VAL A 503 23.21 -0.82 1.59
C VAL A 503 21.77 -1.16 1.17
N ILE A 504 20.77 -0.64 1.89
CA ILE A 504 19.35 -0.82 1.53
C ILE A 504 19.06 -0.22 0.14
N TYR A 505 19.59 0.96 -0.15
CA TYR A 505 19.35 1.66 -1.41
C TYR A 505 19.93 0.92 -2.62
N GLU A 506 21.20 0.52 -2.60
CA GLU A 506 21.82 -0.18 -3.74
C GLU A 506 21.14 -1.55 -4.02
N GLU A 507 20.67 -2.25 -2.97
CA GLU A 507 19.90 -3.50 -3.09
C GLU A 507 18.52 -3.30 -3.76
N PHE A 508 17.88 -2.13 -3.57
CA PHE A 508 16.64 -1.77 -4.26
C PHE A 508 16.86 -1.21 -5.66
N LYS A 509 17.94 -0.46 -5.89
CA LYS A 509 18.37 0.05 -7.20
C LYS A 509 18.57 -1.08 -8.23
N GLY A 510 19.13 -2.22 -7.79
CA GLY A 510 19.18 -3.44 -8.60
C GLY A 510 17.80 -4.03 -8.95
N THR A 511 16.80 -3.81 -8.09
CA THR A 511 15.42 -4.34 -8.20
C THR A 511 14.48 -3.44 -9.01
N GLY A 512 14.71 -2.12 -8.95
CA GLY A 512 13.92 -1.09 -9.64
C GLY A 512 14.14 -1.03 -11.16
N ASN A 513 13.30 -0.25 -11.83
CA ASN A 513 13.42 0.05 -13.26
C ASN A 513 13.17 1.53 -13.62
N SER A 514 12.91 2.40 -12.65
CA SER A 514 12.96 3.86 -12.79
C SER A 514 13.59 4.48 -11.54
N GLU A 515 14.39 5.53 -11.73
CA GLU A 515 15.05 6.27 -10.65
C GLU A 515 14.85 7.78 -10.88
N VAL A 516 14.37 8.48 -9.86
CA VAL A 516 14.30 9.95 -9.81
C VAL A 516 15.17 10.41 -8.65
N HIS A 517 16.30 11.03 -8.96
CA HIS A 517 17.25 11.50 -7.94
C HIS A 517 16.98 12.95 -7.60
N LEU A 518 16.85 13.28 -6.32
CA LEU A 518 16.75 14.66 -5.82
C LEU A 518 18.10 15.10 -5.24
N ASP A 519 18.58 16.29 -5.59
CA ASP A 519 19.85 16.83 -5.10
C ASP A 519 19.64 17.89 -4.01
N ARG A 520 20.38 17.75 -2.90
CA ARG A 520 20.30 18.64 -1.74
C ARG A 520 20.71 20.08 -2.06
N ARG A 521 21.70 20.31 -2.92
CA ARG A 521 22.23 21.64 -3.28
C ARG A 521 21.21 22.46 -4.08
N ILE A 522 20.46 21.79 -4.94
CA ILE A 522 19.35 22.38 -5.72
C ILE A 522 18.22 22.82 -4.76
N ALA A 523 17.84 21.95 -3.82
CA ALA A 523 16.82 22.24 -2.80
C ALA A 523 17.26 23.34 -1.80
N GLU A 524 18.53 23.39 -1.41
CA GLU A 524 19.10 24.42 -0.52
C GLU A 524 19.09 25.81 -1.17
N LYS A 525 19.27 25.92 -2.49
CA LYS A 525 19.01 27.14 -3.25
C LYS A 525 17.52 27.45 -3.46
N ARG A 526 16.61 26.61 -2.95
CA ARG A 526 15.15 26.70 -3.13
C ARG A 526 14.67 26.55 -4.58
N VAL A 527 15.45 25.87 -5.41
CA VAL A 527 15.07 25.54 -6.79
C VAL A 527 14.26 24.24 -6.76
N TYR A 528 13.03 24.27 -7.29
CA TYR A 528 12.10 23.13 -7.26
C TYR A 528 11.44 22.90 -8.64
N PRO A 529 11.22 21.64 -9.05
CA PRO A 529 11.61 20.41 -8.34
C PRO A 529 13.12 20.21 -8.34
N ALA A 530 13.67 19.67 -7.25
CA ALA A 530 15.11 19.56 -7.03
C ALA A 530 15.77 18.37 -7.75
N ILE A 531 15.40 18.11 -9.01
CA ILE A 531 15.74 16.88 -9.74
C ILE A 531 17.19 16.95 -10.27
N ASN A 532 17.98 15.93 -9.97
CA ASN A 532 19.22 15.65 -10.68
C ASN A 532 18.89 14.98 -12.02
N ILE A 533 18.94 15.80 -13.08
CA ILE A 533 18.55 15.41 -14.45
C ILE A 533 19.45 14.30 -15.02
N ASN A 534 20.75 14.32 -14.71
CA ASN A 534 21.74 13.40 -15.28
C ASN A 534 21.67 12.00 -14.62
N ARG A 535 21.28 11.92 -13.35
CA ARG A 535 21.10 10.65 -12.61
C ARG A 535 19.70 10.05 -12.76
N SER A 536 18.71 10.82 -13.22
CA SER A 536 17.31 10.37 -13.34
C SER A 536 17.00 9.73 -14.69
N GLY A 537 16.24 8.63 -14.69
CA GLY A 537 15.89 7.89 -15.91
C GLY A 537 15.04 6.65 -15.69
N THR A 538 14.50 6.11 -16.79
CA THR A 538 13.68 4.89 -16.80
C THR A 538 14.26 3.85 -17.75
N ARG A 539 14.38 2.59 -17.29
CA ARG A 539 14.82 1.47 -18.14
C ARG A 539 13.71 1.12 -19.13
N ARG A 540 14.06 0.94 -20.40
CA ARG A 540 13.13 0.68 -21.52
C ARG A 540 12.15 1.84 -21.78
N GLU A 541 12.61 3.09 -21.67
CA GLU A 541 11.77 4.29 -21.89
C GLU A 541 11.21 4.39 -23.34
N GLU A 542 11.80 3.69 -24.31
CA GLU A 542 11.26 3.55 -25.67
C GLU A 542 9.99 2.69 -25.77
N LEU A 543 9.54 2.07 -24.67
CA LEU A 543 8.22 1.42 -24.55
C LEU A 543 7.14 2.34 -23.96
N LEU A 544 7.51 3.58 -23.60
CA LEU A 544 6.64 4.57 -22.92
C LEU A 544 6.61 5.94 -23.62
N ILE A 545 7.49 6.18 -24.59
CA ILE A 545 7.65 7.46 -25.29
C ILE A 545 7.73 7.19 -26.80
N GLU A 546 6.92 7.89 -27.58
CA GLU A 546 6.93 7.83 -29.05
C GLU A 546 8.31 8.20 -29.63
N PRO A 547 8.78 7.56 -30.72
CA PRO A 547 10.15 7.74 -31.24
C PRO A 547 10.55 9.21 -31.50
N ASP A 548 9.66 9.98 -32.13
CA ASP A 548 9.85 11.41 -32.40
C ASP A 548 10.01 12.25 -31.12
N MET A 549 9.38 11.84 -30.02
CA MET A 549 9.51 12.52 -28.73
C MET A 549 10.78 12.08 -28.01
N LEU A 550 11.11 10.79 -28.07
CA LEU A 550 12.33 10.23 -27.48
C LEU A 550 13.60 10.85 -28.10
N GLN A 551 13.61 11.09 -29.41
CA GLN A 551 14.73 11.77 -30.07
C GLN A 551 14.92 13.22 -29.57
N LYS A 552 13.83 13.96 -29.35
CA LYS A 552 13.89 15.33 -28.79
C LYS A 552 14.39 15.33 -27.35
N ILE A 553 13.94 14.38 -26.54
CA ILE A 553 14.41 14.17 -25.16
C ILE A 553 15.90 13.81 -25.13
N TRP A 554 16.37 12.98 -26.07
CA TRP A 554 17.79 12.63 -26.18
C TRP A 554 18.66 13.85 -26.51
N ILE A 555 18.23 14.70 -27.44
CA ILE A 555 18.89 15.98 -27.75
C ILE A 555 18.92 16.89 -26.52
N LEU A 556 17.81 17.00 -25.78
CA LEU A 556 17.73 17.77 -24.53
C LEU A 556 18.70 17.23 -23.46
N ARG A 557 18.73 15.90 -23.23
CA ARG A 557 19.71 15.29 -22.32
C ARG A 557 21.15 15.59 -22.75
N LYS A 558 21.46 15.56 -24.05
CA LYS A 558 22.80 15.91 -24.57
C LYS A 558 23.17 17.38 -24.36
N LEU A 559 22.20 18.30 -24.42
CA LEU A 559 22.39 19.72 -24.12
C LEU A 559 22.63 19.99 -22.63
N LEU A 560 21.93 19.26 -21.74
CA LEU A 560 21.97 19.46 -20.29
C LEU A 560 23.16 18.74 -19.62
N HIS A 561 23.60 17.59 -20.14
CA HIS A 561 24.71 16.81 -19.57
C HIS A 561 26.02 17.57 -19.28
N PRO A 562 26.52 18.51 -20.12
CA PRO A 562 27.74 19.26 -19.81
C PRO A 562 27.56 20.41 -18.81
N MET A 563 26.33 20.71 -18.37
CA MET A 563 26.06 21.75 -17.38
C MET A 563 26.25 21.21 -15.94
N ASP A 564 26.56 22.09 -14.99
CA ASP A 564 26.37 21.75 -13.57
C ASP A 564 24.88 21.47 -13.29
N GLU A 565 24.62 20.59 -12.33
CA GLU A 565 23.28 20.03 -12.08
C GLU A 565 22.27 21.11 -11.66
N LEU A 566 22.71 22.14 -10.93
CA LEU A 566 21.87 23.29 -10.63
C LEU A 566 21.59 24.09 -11.90
N ALA A 567 22.62 24.42 -12.68
CA ALA A 567 22.49 25.23 -13.89
C ALA A 567 21.60 24.54 -14.95
N ALA A 568 21.68 23.21 -15.06
CA ALA A 568 20.77 22.39 -15.88
C ALA A 568 19.31 22.52 -15.42
N MET A 569 19.07 22.51 -14.10
CA MET A 569 17.72 22.63 -13.54
C MET A 569 17.17 24.06 -13.67
N GLU A 570 17.98 25.08 -13.41
CA GLU A 570 17.64 26.50 -13.60
C GLU A 570 17.32 26.80 -15.08
N PHE A 571 18.17 26.34 -16.02
CA PHE A 571 17.92 26.46 -17.46
C PHE A 571 16.63 25.76 -17.88
N LEU A 572 16.41 24.50 -17.46
CA LEU A 572 15.20 23.76 -17.82
C LEU A 572 13.95 24.45 -17.25
N LEU A 573 13.98 24.91 -16.00
CA LEU A 573 12.89 25.66 -15.39
C LEU A 573 12.55 26.93 -16.16
N ASP A 574 13.54 27.72 -16.58
CA ASP A 574 13.29 28.97 -17.31
C ASP A 574 12.74 28.75 -18.73
N LYS A 575 13.05 27.61 -19.37
CA LYS A 575 12.39 27.20 -20.63
C LYS A 575 11.00 26.57 -20.41
N MET A 576 10.76 25.94 -19.27
CA MET A 576 9.46 25.33 -18.92
C MET A 576 8.44 26.38 -18.45
N LYS A 577 8.87 27.48 -17.82
CA LYS A 577 8.02 28.61 -17.39
C LYS A 577 7.40 29.40 -18.56
N THR A 578 8.05 29.43 -19.74
CA THR A 578 7.57 30.19 -20.91
C THR A 578 6.56 29.41 -21.77
N THR A 579 6.22 28.18 -21.39
CA THR A 579 5.34 27.26 -22.13
C THR A 579 4.40 26.55 -21.17
N LYS A 580 3.20 26.18 -21.62
CA LYS A 580 2.21 25.47 -20.80
C LYS A 580 2.35 23.97 -20.88
N SER A 581 2.79 23.44 -22.02
CA SER A 581 2.96 22.01 -22.28
C SER A 581 4.36 21.64 -22.76
N ASN A 582 4.67 20.34 -22.71
CA ASN A 582 5.89 19.76 -23.23
C ASN A 582 5.97 19.82 -24.77
N ASP A 583 4.83 19.72 -25.47
CA ASP A 583 4.77 19.91 -26.92
C ASP A 583 5.03 21.37 -27.32
N GLU A 584 4.53 22.35 -26.54
CA GLU A 584 4.87 23.76 -26.73
C GLU A 584 6.37 24.01 -26.48
N PHE A 585 6.94 23.43 -25.43
CA PHE A 585 8.36 23.51 -25.09
C PHE A 585 9.25 23.00 -26.23
N PHE A 586 9.02 21.80 -26.76
CA PHE A 586 9.78 21.31 -27.90
C PHE A 586 9.51 22.10 -29.19
N SER A 587 8.30 22.64 -29.35
CA SER A 587 7.97 23.54 -30.47
C SER A 587 8.61 24.92 -30.34
N ALA A 588 9.02 25.34 -29.14
CA ALA A 588 9.84 26.54 -28.92
C ALA A 588 11.32 26.26 -29.23
N MET A 589 11.87 25.13 -28.77
CA MET A 589 13.27 24.72 -29.04
C MET A 589 13.58 24.38 -30.51
N ARG A 590 12.61 24.46 -31.42
CA ARG A 590 12.83 24.38 -32.88
C ARG A 590 12.82 25.74 -33.58
N ARG A 591 12.58 26.84 -32.85
CA ARG A 591 12.39 28.21 -33.38
C ARG A 591 13.46 29.22 -32.92
N GLY A 592 14.38 28.80 -32.06
CA GLY A 592 15.57 29.52 -31.63
C GLY A 592 16.65 28.52 -31.21
#